data_AF-A0A946XXW7-F1
#
_entry.id   AF-A0A946XXW7-F1
#
_cell.length_a   1.000
_cell.length_b   1.000
_cell.length_c   1.000
_cell.angle_alpha   90.00
_cell.angle_beta   90.00
_cell.angle_gamma   90.00
#
_symmetry.space_group_name_H-M   'P 1'
#
loop_
_entity.id
_entity.type
_entity.pdbx_description
1 polymer ?
#
loop_
_entity_poly.entity_id
_entity_poly.type
_entity_poly.pdbx_seq_one_letter_code
_entity_poly.pdbx_strand_id
1 'polypeptide(L)'
;MEADVKQKKTEEELKLSELLILASMWMLFGFMLWFYLSAFHGAPARMAAEAILSHLLGSDFSQIIEEPNQHFLFQVETNIPFTFRDGTTEALGFVVNPLVYSYGLPLLFGLVMGSDVSWLRKFTIMLIGYVTILGVQIWGVVWVSLKMLAFNFGEQTHAIIQGHGISDSAIAMGYQLGTLILPALAPIFVWILSNRPLVEQFVGWGADQLGDKPNQ
;
A
#
# COMPACT_ATOMS: atom_id res chain seq x y z
N MET A 1 -45.85 28.87 -12.23
CA MET A 1 -45.13 29.10 -10.97
C MET A 1 -45.03 27.84 -10.10
N GLU A 2 -45.98 26.90 -10.16
CA GLU A 2 -45.89 25.59 -9.47
C GLU A 2 -45.04 24.53 -10.21
N ALA A 3 -44.92 24.63 -11.54
CA ALA A 3 -44.08 23.72 -12.32
C ALA A 3 -42.57 23.97 -12.15
N ASP A 4 -42.20 25.18 -11.71
CA ASP A 4 -40.80 25.64 -11.58
C ASP A 4 -40.22 25.34 -10.18
N VAL A 5 -41.09 25.01 -9.21
CA VAL A 5 -40.69 24.61 -7.85
C VAL A 5 -40.33 23.12 -7.80
N LYS A 6 -40.81 22.30 -8.73
CA LYS A 6 -40.44 20.87 -8.83
C LYS A 6 -39.05 20.63 -9.42
N GLN A 7 -38.42 21.66 -9.98
CA GLN A 7 -37.15 21.54 -10.70
C GLN A 7 -35.91 21.83 -9.83
N LYS A 8 -36.09 22.15 -8.54
CA LYS A 8 -35.00 22.68 -7.69
C LYS A 8 -34.63 21.83 -6.47
N LYS A 9 -35.05 20.56 -6.41
CA LYS A 9 -34.65 19.67 -5.29
C LYS A 9 -34.54 18.20 -5.68
N THR A 10 -33.78 17.94 -6.74
CA THR A 10 -33.00 16.70 -6.80
C THR A 10 -31.57 17.15 -6.55
N GLU A 11 -31.20 17.33 -5.28
CA GLU A 11 -29.81 17.11 -4.90
C GLU A 11 -29.58 15.65 -5.28
N GLU A 12 -28.99 15.41 -6.46
CA GLU A 12 -28.76 14.07 -6.99
C GLU A 12 -27.76 13.39 -6.05
N GLU A 13 -28.28 12.71 -5.03
CA GLU A 13 -27.52 11.72 -4.27
C GLU A 13 -26.89 10.76 -5.29
N LEU A 14 -25.56 10.77 -5.37
CA LEU A 14 -24.80 9.86 -6.20
C LEU A 14 -25.27 8.42 -5.93
N LYS A 15 -25.83 7.77 -6.94
CA LYS A 15 -26.21 6.36 -6.81
C LYS A 15 -24.95 5.53 -6.66
N LEU A 16 -24.99 4.49 -5.83
CA LEU A 16 -23.87 3.58 -5.61
C LEU A 16 -23.28 3.05 -6.93
N SER A 17 -24.14 2.72 -7.90
CA SER A 17 -23.71 2.27 -9.24
C SER A 17 -22.91 3.32 -10.01
N GLU A 18 -23.29 4.59 -9.92
CA GLU A 18 -22.58 5.70 -10.58
C GLU A 18 -21.22 5.92 -9.94
N LEU A 19 -21.16 5.91 -8.61
CA LEU A 19 -19.89 5.98 -7.87
C LEU A 19 -18.97 4.82 -8.26
N LEU A 20 -19.47 3.58 -8.33
CA LEU A 20 -18.67 2.41 -8.70
C LEU A 20 -18.14 2.49 -10.14
N ILE A 21 -18.96 2.94 -11.08
CA ILE A 21 -18.54 3.12 -12.48
C ILE A 21 -17.49 4.21 -12.58
N LEU A 22 -17.75 5.39 -12.01
CA LEU A 22 -16.81 6.51 -11.99
C LEU A 22 -15.50 6.12 -11.30
N ALA A 23 -15.57 5.46 -10.14
CA ALA A 23 -14.40 5.01 -9.41
C ALA A 23 -13.59 4.00 -10.23
N SER A 24 -14.24 3.07 -10.93
CA SER A 24 -13.56 2.11 -11.80
C SER A 24 -12.85 2.79 -12.97
N MET A 25 -13.49 3.77 -13.62
CA MET A 25 -12.86 4.54 -14.70
C MET A 25 -11.66 5.34 -14.21
N TRP A 26 -11.79 6.03 -13.08
CA TRP A 26 -10.69 6.76 -12.46
C TRP A 26 -9.59 5.84 -11.94
N MET A 27 -9.92 4.63 -11.49
CA MET A 27 -8.93 3.64 -11.06
C MET A 27 -8.05 3.19 -12.22
N LEU A 28 -8.62 2.96 -13.42
CA LEU A 28 -7.82 2.64 -14.61
C LEU A 28 -6.81 3.75 -14.92
N PHE A 29 -7.25 5.02 -14.88
CA PHE A 29 -6.35 6.16 -15.02
C PHE A 29 -5.33 6.25 -13.88
N GLY A 30 -5.74 5.95 -12.65
CA GLY A 30 -4.89 5.88 -11.48
C GLY A 30 -3.78 4.84 -11.61
N PHE A 31 -4.07 3.65 -12.16
CA PHE A 31 -3.09 2.61 -12.44
C PHE A 31 -2.06 3.08 -13.46
N MET A 32 -2.48 3.78 -14.51
CA MET A 32 -1.57 4.35 -15.50
C MET A 32 -0.61 5.36 -14.83
N LEU A 33 -1.14 6.30 -14.06
CA LEU A 33 -0.32 7.32 -13.37
C LEU A 33 0.62 6.69 -12.35
N TRP A 34 0.12 5.76 -11.54
CA TRP A 34 0.89 5.05 -10.51
C TRP A 34 2.02 4.22 -11.11
N PHE A 35 1.79 3.54 -12.23
CA PHE A 35 2.83 2.74 -12.87
C PHE A 35 3.89 3.64 -13.52
N TYR A 36 3.47 4.70 -14.22
CA TYR A 36 4.39 5.64 -14.87
C TYR A 36 5.26 6.40 -13.85
N LEU A 37 4.69 6.74 -12.70
CA LEU A 37 5.40 7.44 -11.61
C LEU A 37 6.02 6.50 -10.56
N SER A 38 6.09 5.20 -10.84
CA SER A 38 6.54 4.16 -9.91
C SER A 38 7.89 4.44 -9.24
N ALA A 39 8.91 4.78 -10.03
CA ALA A 39 10.23 5.12 -9.52
C ALA A 39 10.19 6.36 -8.60
N PHE A 40 9.40 7.37 -8.98
CA PHE A 40 9.29 8.62 -8.21
C PHE A 40 8.61 8.41 -6.87
N HIS A 41 7.41 7.82 -6.84
CA HIS A 41 6.66 7.69 -5.59
C HIS A 41 7.19 6.57 -4.69
N GLY A 42 7.90 5.58 -5.27
CA GLY A 42 8.56 4.50 -4.55
C GLY A 42 9.94 4.86 -3.97
N ALA A 43 10.59 5.92 -4.46
CA ALA A 43 11.92 6.31 -3.97
C ALA A 43 11.99 6.52 -2.44
N PRO A 44 11.01 7.19 -1.78
CA PRO A 44 11.00 7.28 -0.32
C PRO A 44 10.91 5.92 0.37
N ALA A 45 10.19 4.97 -0.21
CA ALA A 45 10.09 3.61 0.33
C ALA A 45 11.43 2.89 0.23
N ARG A 46 12.16 3.07 -0.89
CA ARG A 46 13.50 2.53 -1.10
C ARG A 46 14.47 3.03 -0.02
N MET A 47 14.54 4.35 0.16
CA MET A 47 15.45 4.98 1.11
C MET A 47 15.15 4.58 2.55
N ALA A 48 13.88 4.53 2.93
CA ALA A 48 13.48 4.13 4.28
C ALA A 48 13.71 2.64 4.54
N ALA A 49 13.39 1.77 3.56
CA ALA A 49 13.66 0.33 3.68
C ALA A 49 15.16 0.03 3.74
N GLU A 50 15.97 0.74 2.95
CA GLU A 50 17.44 0.65 3.02
C GLU A 50 17.94 1.02 4.41
N ALA A 51 17.54 2.17 4.95
CA ALA A 51 17.95 2.60 6.29
C ALA A 51 17.54 1.59 7.38
N ILE A 52 16.35 1.00 7.29
CA ILE A 52 15.88 -0.01 8.24
C ILE A 52 16.71 -1.30 8.11
N LEU A 53 16.94 -1.80 6.89
CA LEU A 53 17.71 -3.03 6.68
C LEU A 53 19.19 -2.86 7.03
N SER A 54 19.80 -1.70 6.73
CA SER A 54 21.14 -1.35 7.22
C SER A 54 21.21 -1.39 8.75
N HIS A 55 20.17 -0.91 9.43
CA HIS A 55 20.11 -0.97 10.90
C HIS A 55 19.94 -2.40 11.43
N LEU A 56 19.08 -3.21 10.79
CA LEU A 56 18.76 -4.56 11.23
C LEU A 56 19.87 -5.59 10.94
N LEU A 57 20.59 -5.44 9.83
CA LEU A 57 21.56 -6.42 9.33
C LEU A 57 23.01 -5.93 9.42
N GLY A 58 23.23 -4.66 9.77
CA GLY A 58 24.56 -4.09 9.93
C GLY A 58 25.43 -4.26 8.69
N SER A 59 26.62 -4.85 8.88
CA SER A 59 27.59 -5.07 7.80
C SER A 59 27.18 -6.12 6.78
N ASP A 60 26.21 -6.99 7.07
CA ASP A 60 25.76 -8.02 6.13
C ASP A 60 24.87 -7.44 5.02
N PHE A 61 24.33 -6.24 5.20
CA PHE A 61 23.56 -5.53 4.20
C PHE A 61 24.42 -4.43 3.54
N SER A 62 24.22 -4.23 2.23
CA SER A 62 24.93 -3.21 1.47
C SER A 62 24.03 -2.00 1.19
N GLN A 63 23.03 -2.16 0.31
CA GLN A 63 22.17 -1.07 -0.15
C GLN A 63 20.93 -1.58 -0.89
N ILE A 64 19.99 -0.68 -1.21
CA ILE A 64 18.93 -0.93 -2.18
C ILE A 64 19.01 0.11 -3.30
N ILE A 65 19.28 -0.37 -4.51
CA ILE A 65 19.27 0.46 -5.72
C ILE A 65 18.02 0.17 -6.56
N GLU A 66 17.73 1.05 -7.51
CA GLU A 66 16.77 0.76 -8.56
C GLU A 66 17.34 -0.29 -9.50
N GLU A 67 16.53 -1.25 -9.93
CA GLU A 67 17.00 -2.27 -10.86
C GLU A 67 17.32 -1.61 -12.22
N PRO A 68 18.53 -1.83 -12.80
CA PRO A 68 18.99 -1.08 -13.97
C PRO A 68 18.14 -1.21 -15.23
N ASN A 69 17.44 -2.33 -15.42
CA ASN A 69 16.63 -2.60 -16.60
C ASN A 69 15.15 -2.23 -16.40
N GLN A 70 14.71 -2.18 -15.14
CA GLN A 70 13.33 -2.02 -14.69
C GLN A 70 13.31 -1.15 -13.43
N HIS A 71 13.47 0.17 -13.60
CA HIS A 71 13.58 1.16 -12.51
C HIS A 71 12.44 1.16 -11.47
N PHE A 72 11.31 0.50 -11.74
CA PHE A 72 10.22 0.33 -10.80
C PHE A 72 10.44 -0.83 -9.82
N LEU A 73 11.47 -1.65 -10.03
CA LEU A 73 11.91 -2.73 -9.16
C LEU A 73 13.10 -2.28 -8.31
N PHE A 74 13.24 -2.91 -7.16
CA PHE A 74 14.36 -2.68 -6.25
C PHE A 74 15.32 -3.87 -6.32
N GLN A 75 16.60 -3.57 -6.53
CA GLN A 75 17.68 -4.53 -6.38
C GLN A 75 18.25 -4.38 -4.97
N VAL A 76 18.07 -5.42 -4.16
CA VAL A 76 18.63 -5.52 -2.81
C VAL A 76 20.00 -6.16 -2.91
N GLU A 77 21.02 -5.48 -2.38
CA GLU A 77 22.41 -5.96 -2.36
C GLU A 77 22.86 -6.20 -0.93
N THR A 78 23.55 -7.31 -0.71
CA THR A 78 24.08 -7.70 0.60
C THR A 78 25.57 -7.98 0.50
N ASN A 79 26.26 -8.07 1.64
CA ASN A 79 27.66 -8.52 1.71
C ASN A 79 27.77 -10.01 2.06
N ILE A 80 26.65 -10.73 2.01
CA ILE A 80 26.59 -12.16 2.33
C ILE A 80 27.19 -12.95 1.17
N PRO A 81 28.25 -13.74 1.40
CA PRO A 81 28.81 -14.58 0.35
C PRO A 81 27.85 -15.72 0.03
N PHE A 82 27.51 -15.88 -1.25
CA PHE A 82 26.60 -16.91 -1.73
C PHE A 82 27.20 -17.64 -2.94
N THR A 83 27.18 -18.97 -2.89
CA THR A 83 27.64 -19.80 -4.01
C THR A 83 26.49 -20.04 -4.98
N PHE A 84 26.60 -19.46 -6.18
CA PHE A 84 25.61 -19.59 -7.23
C PHE A 84 25.71 -20.96 -7.92
N ARG A 85 24.69 -21.28 -8.72
CA ARG A 85 24.60 -22.58 -9.42
C ARG A 85 25.71 -22.81 -10.44
N ASP A 86 26.37 -21.75 -10.89
CA ASP A 86 27.53 -21.78 -11.78
C ASP A 86 28.85 -22.04 -11.04
N GLY A 87 28.80 -22.19 -9.70
CA GLY A 87 29.96 -22.45 -8.85
C GLY A 87 30.72 -21.19 -8.43
N THR A 88 30.31 -20.01 -8.89
CA THR A 88 30.90 -18.74 -8.43
C THR A 88 30.43 -18.41 -7.02
N THR A 89 31.27 -17.75 -6.23
CA THR A 89 30.89 -17.22 -4.91
C THR A 89 31.00 -15.71 -4.94
N GLU A 90 29.86 -15.03 -4.89
CA GLU A 90 29.77 -13.58 -4.96
C GLU A 90 28.80 -13.06 -3.89
N ALA A 91 28.70 -11.74 -3.77
CA ALA A 91 27.75 -11.08 -2.89
C ALA A 91 26.31 -11.38 -3.31
N LEU A 92 25.48 -11.82 -2.37
CA LEU A 92 24.08 -12.13 -2.64
C LEU A 92 23.29 -10.86 -2.95
N GLY A 93 22.61 -10.85 -4.09
CA GLY A 93 21.66 -9.82 -4.48
C GLY A 93 20.38 -10.42 -5.04
N PHE A 94 19.26 -9.71 -4.86
CA PHE A 94 17.96 -10.16 -5.35
C PHE A 94 17.00 -9.00 -5.63
N VAL A 95 16.03 -9.27 -6.50
CA VAL A 95 15.03 -8.28 -6.93
C VAL A 95 13.76 -8.38 -6.08
N VAL A 96 13.24 -7.22 -5.68
CA VAL A 96 11.96 -7.05 -4.99
C VAL A 96 11.07 -6.13 -5.81
N ASN A 97 9.79 -6.48 -5.95
CA ASN A 97 8.79 -5.61 -6.55
C ASN A 97 8.04 -4.79 -5.48
N PRO A 98 8.35 -3.50 -5.29
CA PRO A 98 7.69 -2.67 -4.29
C PRO A 98 6.25 -2.31 -4.66
N LEU A 99 5.86 -2.45 -5.92
CA LEU A 99 4.52 -2.07 -6.40
C LEU A 99 3.41 -2.96 -5.85
N VAL A 100 3.72 -4.21 -5.50
CA VAL A 100 2.76 -5.13 -4.86
C VAL A 100 2.23 -4.58 -3.53
N TYR A 101 2.94 -3.63 -2.90
CA TYR A 101 2.52 -3.02 -1.64
C TYR A 101 1.85 -1.65 -1.79
N SER A 102 1.84 -1.07 -3.00
CA SER A 102 1.32 0.28 -3.25
C SER A 102 0.20 0.37 -4.29
N TYR A 103 -0.31 -0.76 -4.78
CA TYR A 103 -1.50 -0.79 -5.67
C TYR A 103 -2.76 -0.18 -5.03
N GLY A 104 -2.77 -0.01 -3.70
CA GLY A 104 -3.81 0.73 -3.00
C GLY A 104 -3.92 2.20 -3.44
N LEU A 105 -2.88 2.79 -4.03
CA LEU A 105 -2.90 4.18 -4.51
C LEU A 105 -3.89 4.36 -5.67
N PRO A 106 -3.82 3.57 -6.77
CA PRO A 106 -4.86 3.54 -7.79
C PRO A 106 -6.27 3.30 -7.27
N LEU A 107 -6.43 2.37 -6.32
CA LEU A 107 -7.73 2.05 -5.72
C LEU A 107 -8.31 3.28 -5.01
N LEU A 108 -7.53 3.89 -4.11
CA LEU A 108 -7.93 5.07 -3.37
C LEU A 108 -8.19 6.24 -4.32
N PHE A 109 -7.34 6.43 -5.32
CA PHE A 109 -7.50 7.46 -6.34
C PHE A 109 -8.83 7.32 -7.07
N GLY A 110 -9.18 6.11 -7.52
CA GLY A 110 -10.48 5.83 -8.14
C GLY A 110 -11.66 6.26 -7.24
N LEU A 111 -11.65 5.79 -6.00
CA LEU A 111 -12.71 6.08 -5.03
C LEU A 111 -12.83 7.58 -4.69
N VAL A 112 -11.70 8.27 -4.48
CA VAL A 112 -11.67 9.70 -4.13
C VAL A 112 -12.08 10.57 -5.32
N MET A 113 -11.62 10.24 -6.52
CA MET A 113 -11.94 11.01 -7.72
C MET A 113 -13.40 10.87 -8.12
N GLY A 114 -13.99 9.68 -7.95
CA GLY A 114 -15.42 9.43 -8.16
C GLY A 114 -16.34 10.04 -7.10
N SER A 115 -15.80 10.46 -5.94
CA SER A 115 -16.59 11.07 -4.86
C SER A 115 -16.89 12.56 -5.15
N ASP A 116 -18.08 13.02 -4.77
CA ASP A 116 -18.46 14.44 -4.85
C ASP A 116 -17.99 15.20 -3.60
N VAL A 117 -16.69 15.46 -3.54
CA VAL A 117 -16.06 16.28 -2.49
C VAL A 117 -15.17 17.35 -3.12
N SER A 118 -14.96 18.46 -2.40
CA SER A 118 -14.14 19.57 -2.89
C SER A 118 -12.72 19.13 -3.28
N TRP A 119 -12.12 19.81 -4.26
CA TRP A 119 -10.77 19.50 -4.73
C TRP A 119 -9.70 19.52 -3.63
N LEU A 120 -9.79 20.48 -2.69
CA LEU A 120 -8.89 20.53 -1.54
C LEU A 120 -9.00 19.27 -0.68
N ARG A 121 -10.23 18.79 -0.44
CA ARG A 121 -10.47 17.56 0.32
C ARG A 121 -9.94 16.33 -0.43
N LYS A 122 -10.14 16.23 -1.75
CA LYS A 122 -9.55 15.16 -2.59
C LYS A 122 -8.04 15.12 -2.41
N PHE A 123 -7.38 16.27 -2.54
CA PHE A 123 -5.93 16.38 -2.37
C PHE A 123 -5.46 15.94 -0.97
N THR A 124 -6.12 16.41 0.09
CA THR A 124 -5.79 16.00 1.47
C THR A 124 -5.93 14.49 1.67
N ILE A 125 -7.01 13.88 1.17
CA ILE A 125 -7.22 12.42 1.29
C ILE A 125 -6.14 11.67 0.51
N MET A 126 -5.80 12.13 -0.69
CA MET A 126 -4.72 11.52 -1.50
C MET A 126 -3.37 11.63 -0.82
N LEU A 127 -3.06 12.74 -0.14
CA LEU A 127 -1.82 12.90 0.61
C LEU A 127 -1.76 11.97 1.83
N ILE A 128 -2.85 11.88 2.61
CA ILE A 128 -2.95 10.95 3.73
C ILE A 128 -2.82 9.49 3.25
N GLY A 129 -3.49 9.17 2.14
CA GLY A 129 -3.39 7.87 1.49
C GLY A 129 -1.98 7.55 1.04
N TYR A 130 -1.29 8.50 0.42
CA TYR A 130 0.10 8.37 0.02
C TYR A 130 1.00 8.04 1.22
N VAL A 131 0.94 8.82 2.29
CA VAL A 131 1.76 8.59 3.49
C VAL A 131 1.44 7.23 4.13
N THR A 132 0.17 6.85 4.20
CA THR A 132 -0.26 5.57 4.78
C THR A 132 0.26 4.39 3.95
N ILE A 133 0.07 4.45 2.63
CA ILE A 133 0.49 3.39 1.71
C ILE A 133 2.02 3.34 1.59
N LEU A 134 2.71 4.48 1.70
CA LEU A 134 4.16 4.52 1.81
C LEU A 134 4.65 3.73 3.02
N GLY A 135 4.01 3.88 4.19
CA GLY A 135 4.31 3.05 5.36
C GLY A 135 4.11 1.55 5.13
N VAL A 136 3.03 1.18 4.44
CA VAL A 136 2.78 -0.21 4.02
C VAL A 136 3.84 -0.72 3.06
N GLN A 137 4.26 0.11 2.12
CA GLN A 137 5.28 -0.23 1.13
C GLN A 137 6.66 -0.43 1.78
N ILE A 138 7.04 0.46 2.71
CA ILE A 138 8.28 0.32 3.50
C ILE A 138 8.25 -1.00 4.27
N TRP A 139 7.16 -1.27 5.00
CA TRP A 139 6.98 -2.52 5.72
C TRP A 139 7.11 -3.74 4.80
N GLY A 140 6.39 -3.75 3.67
CA GLY A 140 6.40 -4.83 2.70
C GLY A 140 7.79 -5.13 2.16
N VAL A 141 8.55 -4.09 1.75
CA VAL A 141 9.91 -4.22 1.23
C VAL A 141 10.88 -4.76 2.28
N VAL A 142 10.81 -4.29 3.53
CA VAL A 142 11.67 -4.80 4.61
C VAL A 142 11.41 -6.28 4.86
N TRP A 143 10.15 -6.67 5.08
CA TRP A 143 9.83 -8.05 5.46
C TRP A 143 9.98 -9.05 4.32
N VAL A 144 9.73 -8.67 3.06
CA VAL A 144 10.01 -9.56 1.93
C VAL A 144 11.51 -9.77 1.74
N SER A 145 12.34 -8.75 1.96
CA SER A 145 13.80 -8.88 1.91
C SER A 145 14.30 -9.82 3.00
N LEU A 146 13.83 -9.67 4.24
CA LEU A 146 14.15 -10.58 5.34
C LEU A 146 13.68 -12.01 5.06
N LYS A 147 12.47 -12.17 4.52
CA LYS A 147 11.94 -13.48 4.10
C LYS A 147 12.81 -14.12 3.04
N MET A 148 13.23 -13.37 2.02
CA MET A 148 14.12 -13.88 0.96
C MET A 148 15.45 -14.37 1.55
N LEU A 149 16.09 -13.55 2.39
CA LEU A 149 17.34 -13.93 3.06
C LEU A 149 17.17 -15.16 3.96
N ALA A 150 16.12 -15.21 4.77
CA ALA A 150 15.92 -16.28 5.75
C ALA A 150 15.50 -17.63 5.13
N PHE A 151 14.75 -17.63 4.02
CA PHE A 151 14.10 -18.85 3.53
C PHE A 151 14.40 -19.23 2.08
N ASN A 152 14.96 -18.33 1.26
CA ASN A 152 15.14 -18.57 -0.17
C ASN A 152 16.58 -18.88 -0.58
N PHE A 153 17.58 -18.57 0.26
CA PHE A 153 19.00 -18.66 -0.08
C PHE A 153 19.82 -19.64 0.80
N GLY A 154 19.15 -20.65 1.35
CA GLY A 154 19.80 -21.78 2.04
C GLY A 154 20.21 -21.52 3.50
N GLU A 155 20.79 -22.55 4.12
CA GLU A 155 21.08 -22.60 5.56
C GLU A 155 22.10 -21.56 6.01
N GLN A 156 23.11 -21.24 5.19
CA GLN A 156 24.12 -20.23 5.52
C GLN A 156 23.49 -18.84 5.70
N THR A 157 22.71 -18.38 4.71
CA THR A 157 22.02 -17.09 4.77
C THR A 157 21.03 -17.05 5.93
N HIS A 158 20.31 -18.16 6.14
CA HIS A 158 19.40 -18.31 7.27
C HIS A 158 20.10 -18.14 8.63
N ALA A 159 21.26 -18.77 8.83
CA ALA A 159 22.03 -18.68 10.07
C ALA A 159 22.50 -17.24 10.34
N ILE A 160 22.84 -16.48 9.31
CA ILE A 160 23.20 -15.05 9.44
C ILE A 160 22.01 -14.24 9.95
N ILE A 161 20.82 -14.42 9.36
CA ILE A 161 19.61 -13.72 9.80
C ILE A 161 19.22 -14.07 11.24
N GLN A 162 19.33 -15.34 11.63
CA GLN A 162 19.14 -15.76 13.02
C GLN A 162 20.19 -15.14 13.96
N GLY A 163 21.43 -14.95 13.48
CA GLY A 163 22.49 -14.25 14.19
C GLY A 163 22.18 -12.79 14.53
N HIS A 164 21.38 -12.11 13.70
CA HIS A 164 20.84 -10.77 13.96
C HIS A 164 19.65 -10.76 14.94
N GLY A 165 19.27 -11.92 15.49
CA GLY A 165 18.20 -12.04 16.48
C GLY A 165 16.78 -11.94 15.90
N ILE A 166 16.63 -12.08 14.58
CA ILE A 166 15.33 -12.00 13.90
C ILE A 166 14.74 -13.40 13.77
N SER A 167 13.69 -13.69 14.54
CA SER A 167 13.08 -15.02 14.53
C SER A 167 12.30 -15.31 13.25
N ASP A 168 12.26 -16.57 12.84
CA ASP A 168 11.48 -17.03 11.68
C ASP A 168 9.99 -16.68 11.79
N SER A 169 9.43 -16.77 12.99
CA SER A 169 8.05 -16.42 13.27
C SER A 169 7.77 -14.94 13.04
N ALA A 170 8.70 -14.06 13.44
CA ALA A 170 8.59 -12.62 13.20
C ALA A 170 8.63 -12.32 11.70
N ILE A 171 9.56 -12.95 10.97
CA ILE A 171 9.70 -12.78 9.51
C ILE A 171 8.44 -13.25 8.79
N ALA A 172 7.97 -14.46 9.10
CA ALA A 172 6.77 -15.02 8.48
C ALA A 172 5.54 -14.15 8.75
N MET A 173 5.33 -13.72 9.99
CA MET A 173 4.18 -12.89 10.37
C MET A 173 4.26 -11.49 9.74
N GLY A 174 5.42 -10.84 9.78
CA GLY A 174 5.64 -9.53 9.18
C GLY A 174 5.41 -9.55 7.68
N TYR A 175 5.91 -10.57 6.99
CA TYR A 175 5.68 -10.78 5.56
C TYR A 175 4.20 -11.05 5.23
N GLN A 176 3.53 -11.93 5.97
CA GLN A 176 2.10 -12.24 5.76
C GLN A 176 1.23 -10.99 5.96
N LEU A 177 1.46 -10.24 7.05
CA LEU A 177 0.76 -8.99 7.31
C LEU A 177 0.99 -7.98 6.18
N GLY A 178 2.25 -7.81 5.78
CA GLY A 178 2.67 -6.85 4.76
C GLY A 178 2.19 -7.17 3.35
N THR A 179 1.98 -8.45 3.03
CA THR A 179 1.63 -8.88 1.68
C THR A 179 0.13 -9.11 1.51
N LEU A 180 -0.54 -9.69 2.52
CA LEU A 180 -1.91 -10.14 2.40
C LEU A 180 -2.93 -9.15 2.97
N ILE A 181 -2.57 -8.42 4.02
CA ILE A 181 -3.53 -7.65 4.81
C ILE A 181 -3.38 -6.16 4.53
N LEU A 182 -2.19 -5.60 4.78
CA LEU A 182 -1.99 -4.15 4.73
C LEU A 182 -2.26 -3.53 3.35
N PRO A 183 -1.78 -4.08 2.21
CA PRO A 183 -1.97 -3.45 0.91
C PRO A 183 -3.44 -3.39 0.48
N ALA A 184 -4.22 -4.40 0.86
CA ALA A 184 -5.65 -4.47 0.53
C ALA A 184 -6.49 -3.57 1.44
N LEU A 185 -6.20 -3.55 2.74
CA LEU A 185 -7.04 -2.85 3.73
C LEU A 185 -6.70 -1.38 3.92
N ALA A 186 -5.42 -0.99 3.82
CA ALA A 186 -4.99 0.38 4.04
C ALA A 186 -5.75 1.42 3.18
N PRO A 187 -5.88 1.27 1.84
CA PRO A 187 -6.62 2.24 1.03
C PRO A 187 -8.11 2.30 1.40
N ILE A 188 -8.71 1.17 1.76
CA ILE A 188 -10.12 1.09 2.17
C ILE A 188 -10.32 1.84 3.49
N PHE A 189 -9.47 1.63 4.49
CA PHE A 189 -9.55 2.34 5.76
C PHE A 189 -9.35 3.86 5.59
N VAL A 190 -8.37 4.28 4.79
CA VAL A 190 -8.17 5.70 4.48
C VAL A 190 -9.43 6.29 3.85
N TRP A 191 -10.03 5.59 2.88
CA TRP A 191 -11.24 6.07 2.22
C TRP A 191 -12.45 6.13 3.17
N ILE A 192 -12.73 5.07 3.93
CA ILE A 192 -13.85 5.01 4.88
C ILE A 192 -13.73 6.11 5.94
N LEU A 193 -12.55 6.25 6.55
CA LEU A 193 -12.33 7.25 7.60
C LEU A 193 -12.44 8.68 7.06
N SER A 194 -12.09 8.90 5.80
CA SER A 194 -12.17 10.21 5.16
C SER A 194 -13.56 10.58 4.63
N ASN A 195 -14.42 9.58 4.39
CA ASN A 195 -15.74 9.73 3.78
C ASN A 195 -16.87 9.16 4.66
N ARG A 196 -16.70 9.16 5.98
CA ARG A 196 -17.68 8.62 6.95
C ARG A 196 -19.15 8.97 6.65
N PRO A 197 -19.53 10.23 6.35
CA PRO A 197 -20.93 10.55 6.08
C PRO A 197 -21.51 9.82 4.86
N LEU A 198 -20.67 9.59 3.85
CA LEU A 198 -21.03 8.93 2.60
C LEU A 198 -21.15 7.41 2.81
N VAL A 199 -20.36 6.84 3.74
CA VAL A 199 -20.48 5.44 4.17
C VAL A 199 -21.74 5.23 5.03
N GLU A 200 -22.03 6.15 5.95
CA GLU A 200 -23.24 6.11 6.80
C GLU A 200 -24.52 6.11 5.95
N GLN A 201 -24.53 6.89 4.87
CA GLN A 201 -25.61 6.93 3.88
C GLN A 201 -25.84 5.59 3.16
N PHE A 202 -24.78 4.87 2.79
CA PHE A 202 -24.89 3.59 2.07
C PHE A 202 -25.13 2.37 2.96
N VAL A 203 -24.67 2.42 4.22
CA VAL A 203 -24.80 1.31 5.18
C VAL A 203 -26.06 1.45 6.05
N GLY A 204 -26.72 2.61 6.03
CA GLY A 204 -27.94 2.85 6.81
C GLY A 204 -27.69 2.93 8.32
N TRP A 205 -26.45 3.21 8.74
CA TRP A 205 -26.10 3.31 10.15
C TRP A 205 -26.46 4.70 10.68
N GLY A 206 -27.76 4.91 10.84
CA GLY A 206 -28.33 6.09 11.45
C GLY A 206 -28.26 5.98 12.99
N ALA A 207 -27.65 6.97 13.64
CA ALA A 207 -27.66 7.12 15.10
C ALA A 207 -29.08 7.23 15.70
N ASP A 208 -30.09 7.41 14.84
CA ASP A 208 -31.52 7.34 15.10
C ASP A 208 -32.02 5.95 15.52
N GLN A 209 -31.28 4.86 15.26
CA GLN A 209 -31.66 3.51 15.73
C GLN A 209 -31.34 3.24 17.21
N LEU A 210 -30.64 4.14 17.90
CA LEU A 210 -30.30 3.99 19.33
C LEU A 210 -31.24 4.76 20.27
N GLY A 211 -32.20 5.52 19.72
CA GLY A 211 -33.04 6.45 20.48
C GLY A 211 -34.48 6.02 20.73
N ASP A 212 -35.01 5.03 20.02
CA ASP A 212 -36.44 4.72 20.09
C ASP A 212 -36.74 3.78 21.27
N LYS A 213 -36.84 4.36 22.47
CA LYS A 213 -37.54 3.72 23.58
C LYS A 213 -39.04 3.74 23.26
N PRO A 214 -39.74 2.59 23.32
CA PRO A 214 -41.19 2.60 23.17
C PRO A 214 -41.80 3.29 24.39
N ASN A 215 -42.40 4.46 24.19
CA ASN A 215 -43.27 5.07 25.20
C ASN A 215 -44.55 4.21 25.31
N GLN A 216 -44.70 3.54 26.46
CA GLN A 216 -45.98 3.09 26.99
C GLN A 216 -46.66 4.24 27.73
#